data_AF-A0A4S4AW59-F1
#
_entry.id   AF-A0A4S4AW59-F1
#
_cell.length_a   1.000
_cell.length_b   1.000
_cell.length_c   1.000
_cell.angle_alpha   90.00
_cell.angle_beta   90.00
_cell.angle_gamma   90.00
#
_symmetry.space_group_name_H-M   'P 1'
#
loop_
_entity.id
_entity.type
_entity.pdbx_description
1 polymer ?
#
loop_
_entity_poly.entity_id
_entity_poly.type
_entity_poly.pdbx_seq_one_letter_code
_entity_poly.pdbx_strand_id
1 'polypeptide(L)'
;MQRLAVERYGQRAGETVTAWRALLAEAAETDERTRLERVNTFFNRRIAFDDDIVVWGEQDYWATPLETMGKGAGDCEDFSIAKYMSLLQLGVPAERLRMIYVRARIGGPQSTISQAHMVVGYYATPDAEPLILDNLIGEIRPASRRGDLFPVFSFNSEGLWVGGASTSSADPTTRLSRWRDVLERMRAEGLR
;
A
#
# COMPACT_ATOMS: atom_id res chain seq x y z
N MET A 1 -10.01 14.53 -7.61
CA MET A 1 -9.78 14.01 -6.25
C MET A 1 -10.23 14.94 -5.11
N GLN A 2 -9.62 16.10 -4.82
CA GLN A 2 -10.01 16.89 -3.61
C GLN A 2 -11.51 17.21 -3.52
N ARG A 3 -12.09 17.75 -4.59
CA ARG A 3 -13.54 18.04 -4.65
C ARG A 3 -14.38 16.78 -4.38
N LEU A 4 -14.01 15.67 -5.00
CA LEU A 4 -14.66 14.38 -4.84
C LEU A 4 -14.55 13.84 -3.40
N ALA A 5 -13.41 14.08 -2.74
CA ALA A 5 -13.21 13.74 -1.33
C ALA A 5 -14.16 14.52 -0.42
N VAL A 6 -14.27 15.85 -0.65
CA VAL A 6 -15.19 16.71 0.11
C VAL A 6 -16.64 16.28 -0.10
N GLU A 7 -17.01 15.99 -1.35
CA GLU A 7 -18.36 15.57 -1.71
C GLU A 7 -18.76 14.24 -1.07
N ARG A 8 -17.86 13.24 -1.05
CA ARG A 8 -18.15 11.89 -0.55
C ARG A 8 -17.94 11.72 0.96
N TYR A 9 -16.98 12.43 1.55
CA TYR A 9 -16.50 12.18 2.91
C TYR A 9 -16.36 13.45 3.77
N GLY A 10 -16.69 14.62 3.24
CA GLY A 10 -16.67 15.89 3.96
C GLY A 10 -15.32 16.60 4.00
N GLN A 11 -15.29 17.74 4.71
CA GLN A 11 -14.18 18.70 4.65
C GLN A 11 -12.82 18.11 5.05
N ARG A 12 -12.80 17.29 6.11
CA ARG A 12 -11.59 16.64 6.62
C ARG A 12 -10.92 15.75 5.57
N ALA A 13 -11.70 15.04 4.76
CA ALA A 13 -11.17 14.25 3.65
C ALA A 13 -10.52 15.14 2.58
N GLY A 14 -11.15 16.28 2.25
CA GLY A 14 -10.59 17.28 1.36
C GLY A 14 -9.25 17.84 1.84
N GLU A 15 -9.11 18.05 3.15
CA GLU A 15 -7.86 18.48 3.79
C GLU A 15 -6.78 17.39 3.70
N THR A 16 -7.13 16.13 3.97
CA THR A 16 -6.21 14.98 3.82
C THR A 16 -5.70 14.87 2.39
N VAL A 17 -6.58 14.98 1.39
CA VAL A 17 -6.19 14.93 -0.03
C VAL A 17 -5.32 16.14 -0.41
N THR A 18 -5.60 17.32 0.14
CA THR A 18 -4.73 18.50 -0.05
C THR A 18 -3.33 18.26 0.51
N ALA A 19 -3.24 17.73 1.74
CA ALA A 19 -1.97 17.39 2.38
C ALA A 19 -1.21 16.30 1.62
N TRP A 20 -1.91 15.30 1.06
CA TRP A 20 -1.32 14.27 0.21
C TRP A 20 -0.73 14.86 -1.07
N ARG A 21 -1.45 15.76 -1.75
CA ARG A 21 -0.93 16.43 -2.95
C ARG A 21 0.28 17.30 -2.65
N ALA A 22 0.29 18.01 -1.51
CA ALA A 22 1.44 18.78 -1.06
C ALA A 22 2.65 17.87 -0.81
N LEU A 23 2.43 16.74 -0.12
CA LEU A 23 3.46 15.72 0.05
C LEU A 23 4.04 15.23 -1.28
N LEU A 24 3.19 14.91 -2.26
CA LEU A 24 3.65 14.44 -3.57
C LEU A 24 4.52 15.51 -4.26
N ALA A 25 4.09 16.77 -4.22
CA ALA A 25 4.84 17.87 -4.82
C ALA A 25 6.20 18.09 -4.14
N GLU A 26 6.26 18.03 -2.81
CA GLU A 26 7.51 18.19 -2.05
C GLU A 26 8.46 17.00 -2.23
N ALA A 27 7.93 15.78 -2.28
CA ALA A 27 8.73 14.57 -2.36
C ALA A 27 9.26 14.29 -3.78
N ALA A 28 8.65 14.85 -4.83
CA ALA A 28 9.06 14.66 -6.22
C ALA A 28 10.53 15.07 -6.46
N GLU A 29 11.01 16.11 -5.77
CA GLU A 29 12.38 16.64 -5.90
C GLU A 29 13.40 15.97 -4.97
N THR A 30 13.00 14.89 -4.28
CA THR A 30 13.86 14.16 -3.33
C THR A 30 14.33 12.83 -3.91
N ASP A 31 15.34 12.22 -3.29
CA ASP A 31 15.79 10.88 -3.65
C ASP A 31 14.72 9.81 -3.35
N GLU A 32 14.83 8.64 -3.99
CA GLU A 32 13.84 7.57 -3.83
C GLU A 32 13.66 7.13 -2.37
N ARG A 33 14.73 7.10 -1.56
CA ARG A 33 14.60 6.69 -0.15
C ARG A 33 13.77 7.69 0.65
N THR A 34 14.01 8.98 0.45
CA THR A 34 13.19 10.04 1.05
C THR A 34 11.72 9.93 0.62
N ARG A 35 11.44 9.59 -0.66
CA ARG A 35 10.07 9.35 -1.14
C ARG A 35 9.39 8.20 -0.38
N LEU A 36 10.08 7.07 -0.23
CA LEU A 36 9.58 5.91 0.53
C LEU A 36 9.22 6.30 1.96
N GLU A 37 10.13 6.98 2.66
CA GLU A 37 9.96 7.37 4.06
C GLU A 37 8.80 8.34 4.26
N ARG A 38 8.70 9.36 3.39
CA ARG A 38 7.63 10.35 3.47
C ARG A 38 6.26 9.75 3.18
N VAL A 39 6.14 8.91 2.14
CA VAL A 39 4.89 8.20 1.82
C VAL A 39 4.49 7.25 2.95
N ASN A 40 5.42 6.44 3.45
CA ASN A 40 5.13 5.51 4.54
C ASN A 40 4.64 6.23 5.80
N THR A 41 5.34 7.31 6.18
CA THR A 41 5.02 8.13 7.34
C THR A 41 3.67 8.84 7.19
N PHE A 42 3.34 9.31 5.99
CA PHE A 42 2.10 10.05 5.74
C PHE A 42 0.87 9.21 6.04
N PHE A 43 0.78 8.02 5.45
CA PHE A 43 -0.36 7.13 5.65
C PHE A 43 -0.39 6.57 7.07
N ASN A 44 0.75 6.14 7.62
CA ASN A 44 0.82 5.59 8.99
C ASN A 44 0.42 6.59 10.08
N ARG A 45 0.49 7.90 9.82
CA ARG A 45 0.08 8.94 10.77
C ARG A 45 -1.35 9.45 10.57
N ARG A 46 -1.92 9.28 9.38
CA ARG A 46 -3.21 9.89 9.01
C ARG A 46 -4.36 8.91 8.96
N ILE A 47 -4.06 7.64 8.75
CA ILE A 47 -5.06 6.59 8.61
C ILE A 47 -5.06 5.77 9.89
N ALA A 48 -6.23 5.56 10.48
CA ALA A 48 -6.42 4.61 11.57
C ALA A 48 -6.44 3.18 11.02
N PHE A 49 -5.75 2.26 11.68
CA PHE A 49 -5.82 0.84 11.33
C PHE A 49 -7.03 0.21 12.00
N ASP A 50 -7.96 -0.33 11.20
CA ASP A 50 -9.20 -0.98 11.66
C ASP A 50 -9.70 -1.96 10.59
N ASP A 51 -10.53 -2.93 10.97
CA ASP A 51 -10.98 -4.00 10.07
C ASP A 51 -12.03 -3.49 9.07
N ASP A 52 -12.05 -4.06 7.85
CA ASP A 52 -13.00 -3.65 6.80
C ASP A 52 -14.46 -3.68 7.22
N ILE A 53 -14.86 -4.67 8.03
CA ILE A 53 -16.24 -4.79 8.48
C ILE A 53 -16.65 -3.57 9.34
N VAL A 54 -15.70 -2.93 10.00
CA VAL A 54 -15.90 -1.71 10.78
C VAL A 54 -15.86 -0.47 9.89
N VAL A 55 -14.90 -0.39 8.96
CA VAL A 55 -14.67 0.80 8.12
C VAL A 55 -15.66 0.90 6.95
N TRP A 56 -15.88 -0.22 6.26
CA TRP A 56 -16.59 -0.35 5.00
C TRP A 56 -17.95 -1.07 5.15
N GLY A 57 -18.12 -1.88 6.20
CA GLY A 57 -19.32 -2.70 6.38
C GLY A 57 -19.36 -3.93 5.47
N GLU A 58 -18.23 -4.24 4.82
CA GLU A 58 -18.00 -5.38 3.93
C GLU A 58 -16.70 -6.06 4.35
N GLN A 59 -16.53 -7.36 4.08
CA GLN A 59 -15.26 -8.05 4.36
C GLN A 59 -14.36 -8.03 3.13
N ASP A 60 -13.05 -7.81 3.31
CA ASP A 60 -12.03 -7.93 2.25
C ASP A 60 -12.33 -6.92 1.11
N TYR A 61 -12.58 -5.67 1.52
CA TYR A 61 -12.87 -4.52 0.69
C TYR A 61 -11.59 -3.72 0.46
N TRP A 62 -11.04 -3.84 -0.74
CA TRP A 62 -9.83 -3.08 -1.07
C TRP A 62 -10.20 -1.66 -1.44
N ALA A 63 -9.75 -0.68 -0.68
CA ALA A 63 -10.08 0.72 -0.90
C ALA A 63 -9.10 1.40 -1.88
N THR A 64 -9.59 2.41 -2.60
CA THR A 64 -8.72 3.31 -3.36
C THR A 64 -8.00 4.29 -2.42
N PRO A 65 -6.90 4.94 -2.84
CA PRO A 65 -6.25 5.98 -2.05
C PRO A 65 -7.20 7.11 -1.66
N LEU A 66 -8.17 7.45 -2.52
CA LEU A 66 -9.18 8.46 -2.22
C LEU A 66 -10.11 7.99 -1.09
N GLU A 67 -10.58 6.75 -1.15
CA GLU A 67 -11.46 6.16 -0.16
C GLU A 67 -10.74 6.02 1.18
N THR A 68 -9.52 5.47 1.22
CA THR A 68 -8.70 5.35 2.44
C THR A 68 -8.49 6.73 3.09
N MET A 69 -8.08 7.74 2.31
CA MET A 69 -7.94 9.11 2.81
C MET A 69 -9.29 9.73 3.21
N GLY A 70 -10.36 9.33 2.54
CA GLY A 70 -11.73 9.80 2.75
C GLY A 70 -12.29 9.34 4.08
N LYS A 71 -12.22 8.04 4.37
CA LYS A 71 -12.58 7.47 5.67
C LYS A 71 -11.59 7.85 6.77
N GLY A 72 -10.32 8.04 6.42
CA GLY A 72 -9.25 8.23 7.41
C GLY A 72 -9.00 6.97 8.24
N ALA A 73 -9.48 5.82 7.76
CA ALA A 73 -9.31 4.50 8.34
C ALA A 73 -9.27 3.45 7.21
N GLY A 74 -8.67 2.30 7.49
CA GLY A 74 -8.56 1.17 6.58
C GLY A 74 -7.70 0.07 7.20
N ASP A 75 -7.60 -1.05 6.53
CA ASP A 75 -6.85 -2.21 7.01
C ASP A 75 -5.47 -2.33 6.33
N CYS A 76 -4.87 -3.52 6.23
CA CYS A 76 -3.49 -3.65 5.75
C CYS A 76 -3.31 -3.41 4.24
N GLU A 77 -4.25 -3.85 3.41
CA GLU A 77 -4.20 -3.62 1.97
C GLU A 77 -4.46 -2.15 1.64
N ASP A 78 -5.35 -1.47 2.36
CA ASP A 78 -5.70 -0.07 2.10
C ASP A 78 -4.47 0.81 2.22
N PHE A 79 -3.67 0.59 3.28
CA PHE A 79 -2.39 1.27 3.46
C PHE A 79 -1.41 0.91 2.36
N SER A 80 -1.34 -0.37 1.98
CA SER A 80 -0.38 -0.86 0.99
C SER A 80 -0.69 -0.29 -0.40
N ILE A 81 -1.96 -0.31 -0.82
CA ILE A 81 -2.46 0.25 -2.07
C ILE A 81 -2.20 1.76 -2.11
N ALA A 82 -2.54 2.48 -1.03
CA ALA A 82 -2.35 3.93 -0.99
C ALA A 82 -0.86 4.33 -1.06
N LYS A 83 0.03 3.60 -0.38
CA LYS A 83 1.48 3.78 -0.47
C LYS A 83 2.01 3.44 -1.86
N TYR A 84 1.64 2.28 -2.39
CA TYR A 84 2.07 1.80 -3.72
C TYR A 84 1.73 2.82 -4.81
N MET A 85 0.46 3.26 -4.87
CA MET A 85 0.03 4.23 -5.87
C MET A 85 0.70 5.59 -5.69
N SER A 86 0.93 6.03 -4.45
CA SER A 86 1.64 7.30 -4.20
C SER A 86 3.09 7.27 -4.67
N LEU A 87 3.77 6.12 -4.54
CA LEU A 87 5.14 5.95 -5.03
C LEU A 87 5.20 5.90 -6.56
N LEU A 88 4.22 5.28 -7.21
CA LEU A 88 4.07 5.35 -8.67
C LEU A 88 3.88 6.79 -9.15
N GLN A 89 3.02 7.57 -8.48
CA GLN A 89 2.81 9.01 -8.80
C GLN A 89 4.09 9.83 -8.61
N LEU A 90 4.97 9.42 -7.69
CA LEU A 90 6.30 10.01 -7.49
C LEU A 90 7.36 9.49 -8.48
N GLY A 91 6.96 8.72 -9.49
CA GLY A 91 7.83 8.22 -10.54
C GLY A 91 8.76 7.09 -10.11
N VAL A 92 8.50 6.42 -8.97
CA VAL A 92 9.22 5.19 -8.64
C VAL A 92 8.81 4.11 -9.65
N PRO A 93 9.74 3.45 -10.34
CA PRO A 93 9.42 2.45 -11.36
C PRO A 93 8.57 1.30 -10.78
N ALA A 94 7.53 0.89 -11.51
CA ALA A 94 6.63 -0.19 -11.07
C ALA A 94 7.35 -1.52 -10.88
N GLU A 95 8.35 -1.82 -11.71
CA GLU A 95 9.26 -2.97 -11.58
C GLU A 95 10.00 -3.05 -10.23
N ARG A 96 10.19 -1.90 -9.56
CA ARG A 96 10.83 -1.79 -8.23
C ARG A 96 9.84 -1.92 -7.07
N LEU A 97 8.54 -1.93 -7.35
CA LEU A 97 7.50 -1.97 -6.32
C LEU A 97 6.69 -3.24 -6.44
N ARG A 98 6.44 -3.90 -5.31
CA ARG A 98 5.50 -5.02 -5.24
C ARG A 98 4.63 -4.89 -4.01
N MET A 99 3.34 -5.13 -4.15
CA MET A 99 2.48 -5.46 -3.02
C MET A 99 2.76 -6.91 -2.65
N ILE A 100 2.98 -7.18 -1.36
CA ILE A 100 3.39 -8.50 -0.87
C ILE A 100 2.35 -8.94 0.15
N TYR A 101 1.66 -10.04 -0.16
CA TYR A 101 0.80 -10.73 0.78
C TYR A 101 1.64 -11.68 1.63
N VAL A 102 1.55 -11.53 2.95
CA VAL A 102 2.36 -12.24 3.93
C VAL A 102 1.47 -12.85 5.02
N ARG A 103 1.98 -13.85 5.73
CA ARG A 103 1.52 -14.18 7.07
C ARG A 103 2.36 -13.38 8.06
N ALA A 104 1.74 -12.49 8.83
CA ALA A 104 2.39 -11.75 9.90
C ALA A 104 2.23 -12.47 11.24
N ARG A 105 3.25 -12.42 12.10
CA ARG A 105 3.19 -12.82 13.51
C ARG A 105 2.96 -11.59 14.39
N ILE A 106 1.74 -11.46 14.92
CA ILE A 106 1.32 -10.26 15.66
C ILE A 106 1.89 -10.28 17.07
N GLY A 107 2.62 -9.23 17.47
CA GLY A 107 3.37 -9.20 18.72
C GLY A 107 4.83 -9.65 18.59
N GLY A 108 5.30 -9.87 17.36
CA GLY A 108 6.71 -10.11 17.03
C GLY A 108 7.02 -11.57 16.67
N PRO A 109 8.30 -11.87 16.34
CA PRO A 109 8.68 -13.15 15.73
C PRO A 109 8.37 -14.39 16.57
N GLN A 110 8.25 -14.26 17.89
CA GLN A 110 7.93 -15.34 18.82
C GLN A 110 6.42 -15.52 19.05
N SER A 111 5.58 -14.69 18.45
CA SER A 111 4.13 -14.81 18.60
C SER A 111 3.59 -16.05 17.89
N THR A 112 2.65 -16.72 18.55
CA THR A 112 1.86 -17.82 17.97
C THR A 112 0.64 -17.33 17.20
N ILE A 113 0.32 -16.04 17.29
CA ILE A 113 -0.80 -15.42 16.57
C ILE A 113 -0.32 -15.06 15.18
N SER A 114 -0.86 -15.74 14.17
CA SER A 114 -0.58 -15.46 12.77
C SER A 114 -1.81 -14.93 12.07
N GLN A 115 -1.65 -13.85 11.30
CA GLN A 115 -2.72 -13.20 10.55
C GLN A 115 -2.26 -12.93 9.12
N ALA A 116 -3.22 -12.90 8.19
CA ALA A 116 -2.99 -12.38 6.86
C ALA A 116 -2.61 -10.90 6.96
N HIS A 117 -1.66 -10.46 6.15
CA HIS A 117 -1.21 -9.07 6.15
C HIS A 117 -0.68 -8.68 4.77
N MET A 118 -0.72 -7.39 4.45
CA MET A 118 -0.17 -6.85 3.21
C MET A 118 0.83 -5.73 3.50
N VAL A 119 1.93 -5.73 2.74
CA VAL A 119 2.97 -4.68 2.79
C VAL A 119 3.39 -4.28 1.38
N VAL A 120 4.11 -3.16 1.26
CA VAL A 120 4.80 -2.79 0.01
C VAL A 120 6.29 -3.11 0.15
N GLY A 121 6.81 -3.89 -0.79
CA GLY A 121 8.24 -4.11 -0.98
C GLY A 121 8.81 -3.18 -2.05
N TYR A 122 9.89 -2.48 -1.72
CA TYR A 122 10.70 -1.72 -2.66
C TYR A 122 12.02 -2.44 -2.93
N TYR A 123 12.34 -2.66 -4.21
CA TYR A 123 13.52 -3.35 -4.70
C TYR A 123 14.42 -2.36 -5.45
N ALA A 124 15.61 -2.07 -4.91
CA ALA A 124 16.55 -1.16 -5.59
C ALA A 124 17.00 -1.70 -6.97
N THR A 125 17.11 -3.02 -7.08
CA THR A 125 17.27 -3.80 -8.32
C THR A 125 16.37 -5.03 -8.26
N PRO A 126 16.01 -5.68 -9.40
CA PRO A 126 15.09 -6.81 -9.41
C PRO A 126 15.50 -8.01 -8.51
N ASP A 127 16.79 -8.14 -8.21
CA ASP A 127 17.40 -9.19 -7.38
C ASP A 127 17.78 -8.71 -5.97
N ALA A 128 17.61 -7.42 -5.66
CA ALA A 128 17.91 -6.87 -4.35
C ALA A 128 16.96 -7.41 -3.27
N GLU A 129 17.46 -7.44 -2.04
CA GLU A 129 16.59 -7.58 -0.88
C GLU A 129 15.65 -6.37 -0.78
N PRO A 130 14.34 -6.58 -0.60
CA PRO A 130 13.42 -5.46 -0.55
C PRO A 130 13.44 -4.74 0.79
N LEU A 131 13.24 -3.42 0.73
CA LEU A 131 12.79 -2.61 1.86
C LEU A 131 11.28 -2.75 2.03
N ILE A 132 10.83 -2.95 3.26
CA ILE A 132 9.42 -3.19 3.60
C ILE A 132 8.79 -1.92 4.17
N LEU A 133 7.73 -1.46 3.52
CA LEU A 133 6.85 -0.40 3.99
C LEU A 133 5.59 -1.05 4.56
N ASP A 134 5.36 -0.85 5.86
CA ASP A 134 4.32 -1.52 6.64
C ASP A 134 3.55 -0.50 7.49
N ASN A 135 2.30 -0.79 7.83
CA ASN A 135 1.49 -0.04 8.78
C ASN A 135 1.64 -0.53 10.23
N LEU A 136 1.97 -1.81 10.46
CA LEU A 136 2.20 -2.35 11.81
C LEU A 136 3.51 -1.82 12.44
N ILE A 137 4.54 -1.68 11.61
CA ILE A 137 5.84 -1.12 12.00
C ILE A 137 6.19 0.00 11.03
N GLY A 138 6.18 1.25 11.50
CA GLY A 138 6.39 2.41 10.65
C GLY A 138 7.84 2.65 10.20
N GLU A 139 8.82 1.97 10.80
CA GLU A 139 10.20 2.00 10.34
C GLU A 139 10.38 1.12 9.10
N ILE A 140 10.94 1.70 8.03
CA ILE A 140 11.24 0.95 6.81
C ILE A 140 12.49 0.09 7.06
N ARG A 141 12.33 -1.23 6.94
CA ARG A 141 13.39 -2.20 7.24
C ARG A 141 13.60 -3.16 6.07
N PRO A 142 14.83 -3.66 5.85
CA PRO A 142 15.05 -4.80 4.95
C PRO A 142 14.22 -6.02 5.37
N ALA A 143 13.82 -6.86 4.41
CA ALA A 143 13.00 -8.04 4.68
C ALA A 143 13.62 -9.01 5.70
N SER A 144 14.94 -9.19 5.71
CA SER A 144 15.70 -9.99 6.70
C SER A 144 15.55 -9.48 8.13
N ARG A 145 15.22 -8.20 8.31
CA ARG A 145 14.95 -7.56 9.61
C ARG A 145 13.46 -7.59 9.99
N ARG A 146 12.64 -8.31 9.21
CA ARG A 146 11.21 -8.56 9.42
C ARG A 146 10.92 -10.05 9.57
N GLY A 147 11.58 -10.70 10.53
CA GLY A 147 11.38 -12.12 10.85
C GLY A 147 9.98 -12.47 11.38
N ASP A 148 9.12 -11.48 11.54
CA ASP A 148 7.69 -11.60 11.82
C ASP A 148 6.83 -11.79 10.55
N LEU A 149 7.36 -11.53 9.36
CA LEU A 149 6.62 -11.61 8.09
C LEU A 149 7.07 -12.81 7.25
N PHE A 150 6.10 -13.60 6.80
CA PHE A 150 6.33 -14.79 5.98
C PHE A 150 5.63 -14.63 4.63
N PRO A 151 6.36 -14.35 3.53
CA PRO A 151 5.76 -14.06 2.23
C PRO A 151 5.04 -15.27 1.64
N VAL A 152 3.85 -15.03 1.09
CA VAL A 152 3.05 -16.06 0.38
C VAL A 152 3.09 -15.78 -1.12
N PHE A 153 2.77 -14.56 -1.54
CA PHE A 153 2.91 -14.09 -2.92
C PHE A 153 3.10 -12.58 -2.97
N SER A 154 3.54 -12.06 -4.10
CA SER A 154 3.66 -10.63 -4.36
C SER A 154 3.23 -10.30 -5.78
N PHE A 155 2.78 -9.09 -6.02
CA PHE A 155 2.31 -8.66 -7.34
C PHE A 155 2.47 -7.15 -7.53
N ASN A 156 2.46 -6.73 -8.79
CA ASN A 156 2.40 -5.33 -9.19
C ASN A 156 1.57 -5.20 -10.48
N SER A 157 1.74 -4.16 -11.29
CA SER A 157 1.04 -4.03 -12.58
C SER A 157 1.60 -4.96 -13.68
N GLU A 158 2.76 -5.57 -13.47
CA GLU A 158 3.51 -6.32 -14.50
C GLU A 158 3.50 -7.84 -14.26
N GLY A 159 3.34 -8.29 -13.02
CA GLY A 159 3.48 -9.72 -12.70
C GLY A 159 3.01 -10.14 -11.32
N LEU A 160 2.83 -11.46 -11.16
CA LEU A 160 2.49 -12.16 -9.92
C LEU A 160 3.58 -13.20 -9.61
N TRP A 161 4.21 -13.11 -8.44
CA TRP A 161 5.26 -14.00 -7.96
C TRP A 161 4.81 -14.76 -6.72
N VAL A 162 5.01 -16.08 -6.67
CA VAL A 162 4.63 -16.94 -5.52
C VAL A 162 5.87 -17.31 -4.72
N GLY A 163 5.77 -17.32 -3.39
CA GLY A 163 6.82 -17.82 -2.49
C GLY A 163 8.14 -17.06 -2.56
N GLY A 164 8.13 -15.79 -2.95
CA GLY A 164 9.35 -14.97 -3.11
C GLY A 164 10.15 -15.28 -4.37
N ALA A 165 9.58 -15.96 -5.36
CA ALA A 165 10.23 -16.21 -6.64
C ALA A 165 10.60 -14.90 -7.38
N SER A 166 11.65 -14.95 -8.20
CA SER A 166 12.09 -13.83 -9.06
C SER A 166 11.35 -13.80 -10.41
N THR A 167 10.82 -14.93 -10.87
CA THR A 167 10.09 -15.05 -12.14
C THR A 167 8.58 -14.92 -11.97
N SER A 168 7.94 -14.09 -12.79
CA SER A 168 6.49 -13.93 -12.79
C SER A 168 5.82 -15.23 -13.24
N SER A 169 4.77 -15.62 -12.51
CA SER A 169 3.99 -16.83 -12.74
C SER A 169 2.66 -16.58 -13.46
N ALA A 170 2.18 -15.33 -13.49
CA ALA A 170 0.91 -14.93 -14.13
C ALA A 170 0.75 -13.39 -14.21
N ASP A 171 -0.26 -12.93 -14.96
CA ASP A 171 -0.80 -11.56 -14.90
C ASP A 171 -1.72 -11.38 -13.66
N PRO A 172 -1.41 -10.45 -12.75
CA PRO A 172 -2.20 -10.18 -11.55
C PRO A 172 -3.66 -9.79 -11.83
N THR A 173 -3.94 -9.02 -12.87
CA THR A 173 -5.30 -8.51 -13.17
C THR A 173 -6.26 -9.61 -13.63
N THR A 174 -5.71 -10.73 -14.10
CA THR A 174 -6.48 -11.94 -14.46
C THR A 174 -6.81 -12.80 -13.25
N ARG A 175 -5.99 -12.73 -12.19
CA ARG A 175 -6.11 -13.60 -11.01
C ARG A 175 -6.63 -12.90 -9.75
N LEU A 176 -6.52 -11.57 -9.67
CA LEU A 176 -6.92 -10.77 -8.52
C LEU A 176 -8.05 -9.82 -8.94
N SER A 177 -9.30 -10.31 -8.85
CA SER A 177 -10.49 -9.54 -9.22
C SER A 177 -10.61 -8.23 -8.45
N ARG A 178 -10.26 -8.22 -7.14
CA ARG A 178 -10.28 -7.03 -6.29
C ARG A 178 -9.30 -5.96 -6.75
N TRP A 179 -8.08 -6.37 -7.13
CA TRP A 179 -7.10 -5.43 -7.66
C TRP A 179 -7.59 -4.75 -8.93
N ARG A 180 -8.21 -5.51 -9.83
CA ARG A 180 -8.80 -4.96 -11.06
C ARG A 180 -9.93 -3.97 -10.76
N ASP A 181 -10.82 -4.31 -9.82
CA ASP A 181 -11.91 -3.43 -9.38
C ASP A 181 -11.39 -2.10 -8.81
N VAL A 182 -10.40 -2.17 -7.91
CA VAL A 182 -9.74 -1.00 -7.34
C VAL A 182 -9.16 -0.10 -8.43
N LEU A 183 -8.46 -0.66 -9.40
CA LEU A 183 -7.88 0.11 -10.52
C LEU A 183 -8.96 0.76 -11.39
N GLU A 184 -10.12 0.13 -11.56
CA GLU A 184 -11.27 0.72 -12.26
C GLU A 184 -11.85 1.91 -11.49
N ARG A 185 -12.07 1.75 -10.18
CA ARG A 185 -12.56 2.84 -9.31
C ARG A 185 -11.58 4.00 -9.22
N MET A 186 -10.28 3.75 -9.10
CA MET A 186 -9.24 4.78 -9.14
C MET A 186 -9.28 5.62 -10.43
N ARG A 187 -9.46 4.96 -11.59
CA ARG A 187 -9.57 5.65 -12.88
C ARG A 187 -10.80 6.55 -12.93
N ALA A 188 -11.94 6.09 -12.41
CA ALA A 188 -13.16 6.89 -12.29
C ALA A 188 -12.98 8.11 -11.35
N GLU A 189 -12.11 8.00 -10.36
CA GLU A 189 -11.78 9.08 -9.42
C GLU A 189 -10.75 10.09 -9.95
N GLY A 190 -10.19 9.79 -11.13
CA GLY A 190 -9.21 10.61 -11.83
C GLY A 190 -7.77 10.34 -11.41
N LEU A 191 -7.49 9.24 -10.72
CA LEU A 191 -6.13 8.76 -10.44
C LEU A 191 -5.70 7.86 -11.61
N ARG A 192 -4.54 8.15 -12.19
CA ARG A 192 -3.98 7.42 -13.34
C ARG A 192 -2.67 6.75 -12.94
#